data_AF-A0A1V5L299-F1
#
_entry.id   AF-A0A1V5L299-F1
#
_cell.length_a   1.000
_cell.length_b   1.000
_cell.length_c   1.000
_cell.angle_alpha   90.00
_cell.angle_beta   90.00
_cell.angle_gamma   90.00
#
_symmetry.space_group_name_H-M   'P 1'
#
loop_
_entity.id
_entity.type
_entity.pdbx_description
1 polymer ?
#
loop_
_entity_poly.entity_id
_entity_poly.type
_entity_poly.pdbx_seq_one_letter_code
_entity_poly.pdbx_strand_id
1 'polypeptide(L)'
;MKYLRPPKGEYSERTLALTRELGYHNIFWSMAFVDWVPMPGGPEEAHRLVLGNLHNGALILLHAVSKDNTEAMDRILKDIKAQGYTFETLDELVAD
;
A
#
# COMPACT_ATOMS: atom_id res chain seq x y z
N MET A 1 -3.05 6.79 18.12
CA MET A 1 -2.96 6.22 16.76
C MET A 1 -2.40 7.32 15.87
N LYS A 2 -1.26 7.11 15.20
CA LYS A 2 -0.50 8.18 14.49
C LYS A 2 -0.97 8.39 13.05
N TYR A 3 -1.55 7.35 12.45
CA TYR A 3 -1.94 7.33 11.04
C TYR A 3 -3.44 7.11 10.89
N LEU A 4 -4.02 7.77 9.89
CA LEU A 4 -5.36 7.52 9.41
C LEU A 4 -5.29 7.26 7.90
N ARG A 5 -5.88 6.16 7.45
CA ARG A 5 -6.18 5.94 6.03
C ARG A 5 -7.69 6.04 5.85
N PRO A 6 -8.22 7.05 5.14
CA PRO A 6 -9.65 7.18 4.95
C PRO A 6 -10.23 5.91 4.33
N PRO A 7 -11.35 5.35 4.85
CA PRO A 7 -12.00 4.19 4.25
C PRO A 7 -12.29 4.45 2.78
N LYS A 8 -11.97 3.47 1.92
CA LYS A 8 -12.06 3.57 0.44
C LYS A 8 -11.23 4.72 -0.19
N GLY A 9 -10.42 5.42 0.58
CA GLY A 9 -9.76 6.64 0.13
C GLY A 9 -10.70 7.82 -0.05
N GLU A 10 -11.92 7.76 0.51
CA GLU A 10 -12.88 8.86 0.45
C GLU A 10 -12.51 9.94 1.47
N TYR A 11 -12.30 11.17 1.01
CA TYR A 11 -11.96 12.30 1.86
C TYR A 11 -12.58 13.60 1.33
N SER A 12 -12.57 14.62 2.18
CA SER A 12 -12.84 16.02 1.86
C SER A 12 -11.82 16.90 2.57
N GLU A 13 -11.67 18.15 2.14
CA GLU A 13 -10.82 19.13 2.84
C GLU A 13 -11.20 19.25 4.33
N ARG A 14 -12.51 19.25 4.61
CA ARG A 14 -13.04 19.25 5.98
C ARG A 14 -12.55 18.06 6.79
N THR A 15 -12.66 16.83 6.25
CA THR A 15 -12.25 15.64 6.98
C THR A 15 -10.74 15.58 7.17
N LEU A 16 -9.95 16.02 6.19
CA LEU A 16 -8.49 16.09 6.30
C LEU A 16 -8.05 17.10 7.37
N ALA A 17 -8.70 18.27 7.44
CA ALA A 17 -8.42 19.27 8.46
C ALA A 17 -8.73 18.75 9.87
N LEU A 18 -9.92 18.16 10.06
CA LEU A 18 -10.33 17.60 11.34
C LEU A 18 -9.40 16.49 11.82
N THR A 19 -9.00 15.57 10.93
CA THR A 19 -8.13 14.45 11.33
C THR A 19 -6.71 14.94 11.64
N ARG A 20 -6.24 15.98 10.95
CA ARG A 20 -4.98 16.65 11.27
C ARG A 20 -5.04 17.34 12.64
N GLU A 21 -6.12 18.05 12.98
CA GLU A 21 -6.32 18.67 14.29
C GLU A 21 -6.33 17.65 15.43
N LEU A 22 -6.85 16.45 15.16
CA LEU A 22 -6.82 15.30 16.08
C LEU A 22 -5.43 14.63 16.17
N GLY A 23 -4.42 15.14 15.45
CA GLY A 23 -3.04 14.64 15.49
C GLY A 23 -2.75 13.46 14.57
N TYR A 24 -3.62 13.17 13.59
CA TYR A 24 -3.40 12.11 12.61
C TYR A 24 -2.65 12.60 11.37
N HIS A 25 -1.73 11.76 10.88
CA HIS A 25 -1.25 11.84 9.51
C HIS A 25 -2.20 11.07 8.60
N ASN A 26 -2.76 11.75 7.59
CA ASN A 26 -3.57 11.09 6.56
C ASN A 26 -2.65 10.39 5.56
N ILE A 27 -2.70 9.06 5.50
CA ILE A 27 -1.87 8.23 4.63
C ILE A 27 -2.73 7.62 3.53
N PHE A 28 -2.31 7.83 2.29
CA PHE A 28 -2.89 7.24 1.09
C PHE A 28 -1.93 6.19 0.51
N TRP A 29 -2.12 5.84 -0.74
CA TRP A 29 -1.29 4.91 -1.49
C TRP A 29 -0.99 5.50 -2.86
N SER A 30 0.15 5.15 -3.42
CA SER A 30 0.47 5.47 -4.81
C SER A 30 0.15 4.31 -5.76
N MET A 31 -0.09 3.12 -5.21
CA MET A 31 -0.49 1.92 -5.95
C MET A 31 -1.59 1.17 -5.20
N ALA A 32 -2.64 0.80 -5.93
CA ALA A 32 -3.67 -0.13 -5.48
C ALA A 32 -4.21 -0.92 -6.68
N PHE A 33 -4.72 -2.10 -6.40
CA PHE A 33 -5.48 -2.92 -7.34
C PHE A 33 -6.58 -3.66 -6.58
N VAL A 34 -7.53 -4.23 -7.31
CA VAL A 34 -8.67 -4.95 -6.74
C VAL A 34 -8.19 -6.31 -6.23
N ASP A 35 -7.70 -6.35 -4.99
CA ASP A 35 -7.14 -7.54 -4.37
C ASP A 35 -8.06 -8.18 -3.31
N TRP A 36 -9.15 -7.50 -2.95
CA TRP A 36 -10.15 -7.96 -1.97
C TRP A 36 -11.15 -8.98 -2.54
N VAL A 37 -10.99 -9.38 -3.80
CA VAL A 37 -11.65 -10.53 -4.43
C VAL A 37 -10.59 -11.37 -5.15
N PRO A 38 -10.86 -12.67 -5.41
CA PRO A 38 -9.92 -13.51 -6.17
C PRO A 38 -9.58 -12.90 -7.52
N MET A 39 -8.28 -12.84 -7.84
CA MET A 39 -7.77 -12.32 -9.11
C MET A 39 -7.91 -13.39 -10.20
N PRO A 40 -8.36 -13.04 -11.44
CA PRO A 40 -8.45 -13.98 -12.54
C PRO A 40 -7.12 -14.68 -12.88
N GLY A 41 -6.00 -13.96 -12.78
CA GLY A 41 -4.65 -14.49 -12.96
C GLY A 41 -3.97 -14.94 -11.66
N GLY A 42 -4.69 -14.96 -10.55
CA GLY A 42 -4.23 -15.46 -9.26
C GLY A 42 -2.95 -14.77 -8.74
N PRO A 43 -2.06 -15.51 -8.07
CA PRO A 43 -0.81 -14.96 -7.50
C PRO A 43 0.13 -14.32 -8.54
N GLU A 44 0.12 -14.80 -9.78
CA GLU A 44 0.94 -14.22 -10.86
C GLU A 44 0.46 -12.83 -11.25
N GLU A 45 -0.86 -12.60 -11.24
CA GLU A 45 -1.42 -11.28 -11.49
C GLU A 45 -1.02 -10.29 -10.38
N ALA A 46 -1.13 -10.71 -9.12
CA ALA A 46 -0.70 -9.90 -7.97
C ALA A 46 0.78 -9.49 -8.09
N HIS A 47 1.66 -10.46 -8.38
CA HIS A 47 3.08 -10.24 -8.57
C HIS A 47 3.39 -9.26 -9.71
N ARG A 48 2.79 -9.48 -10.88
CA ARG A 48 2.95 -8.60 -12.06
C ARG A 48 2.44 -7.19 -11.79
N LEU A 49 1.30 -7.03 -11.13
CA LEU A 49 0.73 -5.72 -10.82
C LEU A 49 1.61 -4.94 -9.85
N VAL A 50 2.17 -5.59 -8.82
CA VAL A 50 3.09 -4.94 -7.89
C VAL A 50 4.38 -4.54 -8.59
N LEU A 51 5.09 -5.48 -9.23
CA LEU A 51 6.38 -5.18 -9.87
C LEU A 51 6.26 -4.20 -11.03
N GLY A 52 5.17 -4.26 -11.79
CA GLY A 52 4.94 -3.39 -12.95
C GLY A 52 4.66 -1.93 -12.61
N ASN A 53 4.37 -1.60 -11.34
CA ASN A 53 4.03 -0.25 -10.91
C ASN A 53 5.02 0.32 -9.86
N LEU A 54 6.15 -0.34 -9.61
CA LEU A 54 7.15 0.14 -8.66
C LEU A 54 7.74 1.49 -9.08
N HIS A 55 8.00 2.32 -8.07
CA HIS A 55 8.70 3.60 -8.18
C HIS A 55 9.28 3.96 -6.80
N ASN A 56 10.27 4.85 -6.78
CA ASN A 56 10.83 5.35 -5.51
C ASN A 56 9.73 6.02 -4.68
N GLY A 57 9.60 5.62 -3.41
CA GLY A 57 8.55 6.12 -2.51
C GLY A 57 7.18 5.46 -2.71
N ALA A 58 7.09 4.33 -3.42
CA ALA A 58 5.82 3.64 -3.61
C ALA A 58 5.17 3.20 -2.27
N LEU A 59 3.89 3.57 -2.10
CA LEU A 59 3.03 3.08 -1.03
C LEU A 59 2.02 2.11 -1.62
N ILE A 60 2.23 0.81 -1.40
CA ILE A 60 1.42 -0.27 -1.96
C ILE A 60 0.26 -0.60 -1.01
N LEU A 61 -0.98 -0.40 -1.46
CA LEU A 61 -2.17 -0.83 -0.74
C LEU A 61 -2.46 -2.30 -1.04
N LEU A 62 -2.42 -3.14 0.01
CA LEU A 62 -2.88 -4.53 -0.03
C LEU A 62 -3.85 -4.81 1.13
N HIS A 63 -4.71 -5.81 0.95
CA HIS A 63 -5.61 -6.35 1.96
C HIS A 63 -5.20 -7.77 2.36
N ALA A 64 -5.14 -8.03 3.67
CA ALA A 64 -4.76 -9.33 4.23
C ALA A 64 -5.74 -10.48 3.91
N VAL A 65 -6.93 -10.16 3.38
CA VAL A 65 -7.93 -11.16 2.95
C VAL A 65 -7.58 -11.82 1.62
N SER A 66 -6.62 -11.25 0.87
CA SER A 66 -6.25 -11.74 -0.46
C SER A 66 -5.36 -12.98 -0.37
N LYS A 67 -5.91 -14.13 -0.79
CA LYS A 67 -5.15 -15.37 -0.92
C LYS A 67 -4.04 -15.23 -1.99
N ASP A 68 -4.36 -14.59 -3.11
CA ASP A 68 -3.43 -14.41 -4.23
C ASP A 68 -2.21 -13.57 -3.82
N ASN A 69 -2.42 -12.47 -3.08
CA ASN A 69 -1.30 -11.70 -2.51
C ASN A 69 -0.45 -12.54 -1.56
N THR A 70 -1.10 -13.35 -0.70
CA THR A 70 -0.40 -14.18 0.29
C THR A 70 0.52 -15.19 -0.39
N GLU A 71 0.03 -15.86 -1.43
CA GLU A 71 0.79 -16.86 -2.20
C GLU A 71 1.92 -16.21 -3.03
N ALA A 72 1.75 -14.96 -3.48
CA ALA A 72 2.76 -14.21 -4.24
C ALA A 72 3.81 -13.49 -3.37
N MET A 73 3.51 -13.25 -2.09
CA MET A 73 4.24 -12.30 -1.24
C MET A 73 5.74 -12.56 -1.15
N ASP A 74 6.14 -13.81 -0.95
CA ASP A 74 7.57 -14.16 -0.83
C ASP A 74 8.38 -13.76 -2.07
N ARG A 75 7.83 -14.00 -3.27
CA ARG A 75 8.48 -13.60 -4.53
C ARG A 75 8.46 -12.10 -4.72
N ILE A 76 7.33 -11.44 -4.43
CA ILE A 76 7.19 -9.99 -4.51
C ILE A 76 8.29 -9.30 -3.68
N LEU A 77 8.45 -9.71 -2.42
CA LEU A 77 9.45 -9.13 -1.51
C LEU A 77 10.89 -9.37 -1.99
N LYS A 78 11.19 -10.57 -2.50
CA LYS A 78 12.52 -10.91 -3.03
C LYS A 78 12.84 -10.09 -4.28
N ASP A 79 11.91 -9.96 -5.21
CA ASP A 79 12.13 -9.27 -6.47
C ASP A 79 12.21 -7.74 -6.28
N ILE A 80 11.41 -7.17 -5.37
CA ILE A 80 11.54 -5.76 -4.99
C ILE A 80 12.94 -5.48 -4.43
N LYS A 81 13.43 -6.34 -3.53
CA LYS A 81 14.80 -6.20 -2.98
C LYS A 81 15.88 -6.39 -4.05
N ALA A 82 15.69 -7.34 -4.97
CA ALA A 82 16.63 -7.59 -6.06
C ALA A 82 16.75 -6.40 -7.02
N GLN A 83 15.69 -5.59 -7.16
CA GLN A 83 15.70 -4.33 -7.90
C GLN A 83 16.36 -3.16 -7.13
N GLY A 84 16.81 -3.38 -5.90
CA GLY A 84 17.54 -2.39 -5.10
C GLY A 84 16.66 -1.51 -4.20
N TYR A 85 15.35 -1.79 -4.11
CA TYR A 85 14.46 -1.06 -3.20
C TYR A 85 14.64 -1.55 -1.75
N THR A 86 14.49 -0.63 -0.81
CA THR A 86 14.32 -0.94 0.62
C THR A 86 12.84 -0.86 1.01
N PHE A 87 12.49 -1.54 2.10
CA PHE A 87 11.16 -1.45 2.69
C PHE A 87 11.28 -0.66 3.98
N GLU A 88 10.61 0.48 4.02
CA GLU A 88 10.52 1.30 5.22
C GLU A 88 9.11 1.32 5.80
N THR A 89 9.02 1.78 7.04
CA THR A 89 7.73 1.96 7.72
C THR A 89 7.15 3.35 7.44
N LEU A 90 5.87 3.54 7.76
CA LEU A 90 5.27 4.87 7.71
C LEU A 90 5.94 5.86 8.68
N ASP A 91 6.57 5.37 9.77
CA ASP A 91 7.31 6.23 10.68
C ASP A 91 8.53 6.87 10.02
N GLU A 92 9.21 6.16 9.12
CA GLU A 92 10.32 6.71 8.34
C GLU A 92 9.83 7.67 7.25
N LEU A 93 8.65 7.40 6.68
CA LEU A 93 8.07 8.27 5.67
C LEU A 93 7.66 9.64 6.23
N VAL A 94 7.11 9.67 7.46
CA VAL A 94 6.62 10.91 8.08
C VAL A 94 7.60 11.51 9.10
N ALA A 95 8.81 10.96 9.22
CA ALA A 95 9.86 11.56 10.04
C ALA A 95 10.26 12.92 9.46
N ASP A 96 10.47 13.91 10.34
CA ASP A 96 10.96 15.25 9.98
C ASP A 96 12.41 15.22 9.48
#